data_AF-A0A4R4WJX5-F1
#
_entry.id   AF-A0A4R4WJX5-F1
#
_cell.length_a   1.000
_cell.length_b   1.000
_cell.length_c   1.000
_cell.angle_alpha   90.00
_cell.angle_beta   90.00
_cell.angle_gamma   90.00
#
_symmetry.space_group_name_H-M   'P 1'
#
loop_
_entity.id
_entity.type
_entity.pdbx_description
1 polymer ?
#
loop_
_entity_poly.entity_id
_entity_poly.type
_entity_poly.pdbx_seq_one_letter_code
_entity_poly.pdbx_strand_id
1 'polypeptide(L)'
;MKVWLAALAVTVVNWLMKAGGPLLMGDRKLPPAAVRVVGLIAPVLLAGLIVTELGGTRLDWTQLTGVGVAGLLSVLRVPLLVAVAAGIVLTAGIRVIA
;
A
#
# COMPACT_ATOMS: atom_id res chain seq x y z
N MET A 1 14.78 -25.81 -6.49
CA MET A 1 15.38 -25.14 -7.67
C MET A 1 14.45 -24.15 -8.36
N LYS A 2 13.19 -24.50 -8.68
CA LYS A 2 12.25 -23.59 -9.40
C LYS A 2 11.96 -22.26 -8.67
N VAL A 3 11.85 -22.27 -7.34
CA VAL A 3 11.56 -21.06 -6.54
C VAL A 3 12.70 -20.04 -6.60
N TRP A 4 13.96 -20.51 -6.58
CA TRP A 4 15.14 -19.64 -6.68
C TRP A 4 15.27 -19.00 -8.06
N LEU A 5 14.92 -19.71 -9.13
CA LEU A 5 14.85 -19.16 -10.48
C LEU A 5 13.72 -18.12 -10.60
N ALA A 6 12.55 -18.39 -10.03
CA ALA A 6 11.44 -17.43 -10.01
C ALA A 6 11.80 -16.17 -9.20
N ALA A 7 12.45 -16.34 -8.05
CA ALA A 7 12.95 -15.24 -7.24
C ALA A 7 13.95 -14.39 -8.04
N LEU A 8 14.96 -15.00 -8.65
CA LEU A 8 15.92 -14.30 -9.50
C LEU A 8 15.24 -13.55 -10.64
N ALA A 9 14.30 -14.18 -11.34
CA ALA A 9 13.55 -13.57 -12.43
C ALA A 9 12.76 -12.33 -11.95
N VAL A 10 12.03 -12.44 -10.85
CA VAL A 10 11.29 -11.31 -10.26
C VAL A 10 12.24 -10.20 -9.83
N THR A 11 13.39 -10.55 -9.26
CA THR A 11 14.40 -9.56 -8.84
C THR A 11 14.93 -8.79 -10.03
N VAL A 12 15.30 -9.49 -11.10
CA VAL A 12 15.81 -8.90 -12.35
C VAL A 12 14.76 -8.00 -13.00
N VAL A 13 13.51 -8.48 -13.10
CA VAL A 13 12.39 -7.69 -13.64
C VAL A 13 12.15 -6.43 -12.81
N ASN A 14 12.16 -6.54 -11.47
CA ASN A 14 12.01 -5.38 -10.59
C ASN A 14 13.12 -4.35 -10.82
N TRP A 15 14.36 -4.83 -10.98
CA TRP A 15 15.52 -4.00 -11.27
C TRP A 15 15.40 -3.28 -12.61
N LEU A 16 15.06 -4.00 -13.68
CA LEU A 16 14.84 -3.41 -15.01
C LEU A 16 13.71 -2.38 -14.98
N MET A 17 12.62 -2.67 -14.27
CA MET A 17 11.47 -1.78 -14.17
C MET A 17 11.81 -0.49 -13.41
N LYS A 18 12.60 -0.58 -12.33
CA LYS A 18 13.13 0.60 -11.62
C LYS A 18 14.15 1.38 -12.43
N ALA A 19 15.04 0.68 -13.15
CA ALA A 19 16.06 1.30 -13.99
C ALA A 19 15.47 1.97 -15.22
N GLY A 20 14.35 1.46 -15.74
CA GLY A 20 13.64 2.02 -16.88
C GLY A 20 13.19 3.45 -16.66
N GLY A 21 12.80 3.83 -15.43
CA GLY A 21 12.41 5.21 -15.11
C GLY A 21 13.53 6.22 -15.43
N PRO A 22 14.69 6.13 -14.76
CA PRO A 22 15.84 6.99 -15.04
C PRO A 22 16.39 6.85 -16.46
N LEU A 23 16.46 5.63 -17.01
CA LEU A 23 17.03 5.37 -18.33
C LEU A 23 16.17 5.94 -19.48
N LEU A 24 14.84 5.92 -19.35
CA LEU A 24 13.93 6.43 -20.39
C LEU A 24 13.67 7.94 -20.24
N MET A 25 13.63 8.46 -19.01
CA MET A 25 13.42 9.90 -18.80
C MET A 25 14.72 10.72 -18.93
N GLY A 26 15.89 10.17 -18.60
CA GLY A 26 17.14 10.92 -18.55
C GLY A 26 16.99 12.20 -17.71
N ASP A 27 17.38 13.34 -18.26
CA ASP A 27 17.20 14.68 -17.64
C ASP A 27 15.84 15.34 -17.97
N ARG A 28 14.96 14.67 -18.73
CA ARG A 28 13.68 15.26 -19.13
C ARG A 28 12.75 15.35 -17.93
N LYS A 29 12.46 16.58 -17.50
CA LYS A 29 11.45 16.85 -16.48
C LYS A 29 10.08 16.40 -16.99
N LEU A 30 9.46 15.50 -16.24
CA LEU A 30 8.10 15.02 -16.48
C LEU A 30 7.10 16.20 -16.49
N PRO A 31 6.08 16.18 -17.37
CA PRO A 31 5.01 17.16 -17.34
C PRO A 31 4.33 17.16 -15.96
N PRO A 32 3.95 18.33 -15.42
CA PRO A 32 3.36 18.43 -14.07
C PRO A 32 2.07 17.59 -13.91
N ALA A 33 1.33 17.36 -15.01
CA ALA A 33 0.18 16.47 -15.02
C ALA A 33 0.55 15.00 -14.74
N ALA A 34 1.64 14.50 -15.33
CA ALA A 34 2.08 13.12 -15.15
C ALA A 34 2.53 12.87 -13.69
N VAL A 35 3.23 13.84 -13.08
CA VAL A 35 3.64 13.75 -11.68
C VAL A 35 2.43 13.67 -10.75
N ARG A 36 1.38 14.45 -11.02
CA ARG A 36 0.12 14.37 -10.26
C ARG A 36 -0.55 13.00 -10.41
N VAL A 37 -0.62 12.45 -11.61
CA VAL A 37 -1.21 11.12 -11.84
C VAL A 37 -0.43 10.05 -11.08
N VAL A 38 0.91 10.05 -11.15
CA VAL A 38 1.76 9.08 -10.42
C VAL A 38 1.54 9.20 -8.91
N GLY A 39 1.43 10.43 -8.38
CA GLY A 39 1.12 10.65 -6.96
C GLY A 39 -0.25 10.08 -6.53
N LEU A 40 -1.21 9.98 -7.45
CA LEU A 40 -2.54 9.43 -7.19
C LEU A 40 -2.61 7.91 -7.35
N ILE A 41 -1.64 7.27 -8.01
CA ILE A 41 -1.65 5.81 -8.22
C ILE A 41 -1.73 5.06 -6.88
N ALA A 42 -0.92 5.44 -5.89
CA ALA A 42 -0.90 4.78 -4.59
C ALA A 42 -2.26 4.81 -3.87
N PRO A 43 -2.90 5.97 -3.64
CA PRO A 43 -4.20 6.01 -2.99
C PRO A 43 -5.32 5.40 -3.84
N VAL A 44 -5.26 5.49 -5.17
CA VAL A 44 -6.28 4.89 -6.06
C VAL A 44 -6.23 3.36 -6.02
N LEU A 45 -5.03 2.77 -6.07
CA LEU A 45 -4.87 1.32 -5.95
C LEU A 45 -5.33 0.81 -4.59
N LEU A 46 -5.00 1.54 -3.51
CA LEU A 46 -5.49 1.21 -2.16
C LEU A 46 -7.02 1.30 -2.08
N ALA A 47 -7.63 2.36 -2.63
CA ALA A 47 -9.07 2.49 -2.66
C ALA A 47 -9.73 1.35 -3.44
N GLY A 48 -9.17 0.96 -4.59
CA GLY A 48 -9.62 -0.20 -5.35
C GLY A 48 -9.56 -1.49 -4.53
N LEU A 49 -8.43 -1.73 -3.85
CA LEU A 49 -8.23 -2.89 -3.01
C LEU A 49 -9.22 -2.95 -1.83
N ILE A 50 -9.46 -1.81 -1.20
CA ILE A 50 -10.47 -1.67 -0.13
C ILE A 50 -11.86 -2.05 -0.66
N VAL A 51 -12.26 -1.54 -1.82
CA VAL A 51 -13.55 -1.84 -2.42
C VAL A 51 -13.67 -3.32 -2.79
N THR A 52 -12.62 -3.93 -3.33
CA THR A 52 -12.64 -5.36 -3.71
C THR A 52 -12.68 -6.28 -2.50
N GLU A 53 -11.92 -5.98 -1.45
CA GLU A 53 -11.89 -6.78 -0.21
C GLU A 53 -13.21 -6.65 0.57
N LEU A 54 -13.74 -5.43 0.70
CA LEU A 54 -15.01 -5.17 1.41
C LEU A 54 -16.24 -5.66 0.64
N GLY A 55 -16.20 -5.67 -0.69
CA GLY A 55 -17.32 -6.11 -1.51
C GLY A 55 -17.50 -7.64 -1.56
N GLY A 56 -16.46 -8.41 -1.19
CA GLY A 56 -16.44 -9.87 -1.34
C GLY A 56 -16.67 -10.68 -0.06
N THR A 57 -16.66 -10.06 1.13
CA THR A 57 -16.71 -10.78 2.42
C THR A 57 -17.75 -10.21 3.39
N ARG A 58 -18.19 -11.05 4.36
CA ARG A 58 -19.02 -10.58 5.47
C ARG A 58 -18.19 -9.61 6.29
N LEU A 59 -18.73 -8.41 6.46
CA LEU A 59 -18.09 -7.29 7.11
C LEU A 59 -17.95 -7.56 8.61
N ASP A 60 -16.74 -7.93 9.08
CA ASP A 60 -16.47 -8.09 10.50
C ASP A 60 -16.28 -6.72 11.17
N TRP A 61 -17.08 -6.43 12.19
CA TRP A 61 -17.03 -5.17 12.95
C TRP A 61 -15.68 -4.89 13.61
N THR A 62 -14.90 -5.92 13.87
CA THR A 62 -13.52 -5.82 14.37
C THR A 62 -12.53 -5.32 13.30
N GLN A 63 -12.70 -5.69 12.03
CA GLN A 63 -11.89 -5.15 10.93
C GLN A 63 -12.24 -3.68 10.65
N LEU A 64 -13.52 -3.33 10.74
CA LEU A 64 -13.97 -1.96 10.46
C LEU A 64 -13.47 -0.96 11.50
N THR A 65 -13.47 -1.37 12.78
CA THR A 65 -12.95 -0.55 13.88
C THR A 65 -11.43 -0.39 13.78
N GLY A 66 -10.68 -1.44 13.46
CA GLY A 66 -9.23 -1.35 13.25
C GLY A 66 -8.83 -0.43 12.09
N VAL A 67 -9.49 -0.56 10.94
CA VAL A 67 -9.26 0.29 9.76
C VAL A 67 -9.72 1.73 10.01
N GLY A 68 -10.86 1.91 10.70
CA GLY A 68 -11.38 3.22 11.07
C GLY A 68 -10.43 4.00 11.97
N VAL A 69 -9.84 3.34 12.97
CA VAL A 69 -8.86 3.98 13.87
C VAL A 69 -7.55 4.28 13.15
N ALA A 70 -7.01 3.34 12.37
CA ALA A 70 -5.80 3.59 11.58
C ALA A 70 -5.97 4.73 10.57
N GLY A 71 -7.16 4.82 9.94
CA GLY A 71 -7.55 5.93 9.09
C GLY A 71 -7.62 7.26 9.85
N LEU A 72 -8.26 7.27 11.03
CA LEU A 72 -8.39 8.47 11.86
C LEU A 72 -7.02 8.99 12.34
N LEU A 73 -6.13 8.10 12.78
CA LEU A 73 -4.75 8.45 13.17
C LEU A 73 -3.91 8.95 11.98
N SER A 74 -4.14 8.42 10.78
CA SER A 74 -3.47 8.89 9.57
C SER A 74 -3.95 10.28 9.15
N VAL A 75 -5.24 10.60 9.35
CA VAL A 75 -5.79 11.96 9.14
C VAL A 75 -5.19 12.97 10.12
N LEU A 76 -4.87 12.53 11.34
CA LEU A 76 -4.15 13.32 12.35
C LEU A 76 -2.65 13.57 12.01
N ARG A 77 -2.18 13.15 10.82
CA ARG A 77 -0.80 13.33 10.33
C ARG A 77 0.29 12.73 11.24
N VAL A 78 -0.06 11.70 11.99
CA VAL A 78 0.91 10.94 12.79
C VAL A 78 1.85 10.18 11.84
N PRO A 79 3.17 10.09 12.12
CA PRO A 79 4.12 9.36 11.28
C PRO A 79 3.59 7.97 10.93
N LEU A 80 3.59 7.63 9.63
CA LEU A 80 2.93 6.46 9.04
C LEU A 80 3.26 5.15 9.78
N LEU A 81 4.51 4.99 10.21
CA LEU A 81 4.96 3.83 10.98
C LEU A 81 4.25 3.69 12.33
N VAL A 82 4.01 4.81 13.01
CA VAL A 82 3.32 4.85 14.31
C VAL A 82 1.82 4.61 14.13
N ALA A 83 1.22 5.14 13.06
CA ALA A 83 -0.19 4.88 12.73
C ALA A 83 -0.43 3.40 12.40
N VAL A 84 0.46 2.78 11.62
CA VAL A 84 0.41 1.35 11.30
C VAL A 84 0.63 0.49 12.54
N ALA A 85 1.63 0.81 13.37
CA ALA A 85 1.88 0.09 14.62
C ALA A 85 0.70 0.16 15.58
N ALA A 86 0.10 1.34 15.74
CA ALA A 86 -1.09 1.53 16.57
C ALA A 86 -2.28 0.72 16.04
N GLY A 87 -2.51 0.72 14.72
CA GLY A 87 -3.55 -0.11 14.10
C GLY A 87 -3.34 -1.61 14.34
N ILE A 88 -2.10 -2.10 14.22
CA ILE A 88 -1.74 -3.50 14.51
C ILE A 88 -2.02 -3.84 15.96
N VAL A 89 -1.55 -3.02 16.90
CA VAL A 89 -1.71 -3.25 18.35
C VAL A 89 -3.19 -3.24 18.73
N LEU A 90 -3.99 -2.33 18.18
CA LEU A 90 -5.43 -2.27 18.47
C LEU A 90 -6.17 -3.48 17.91
N THR A 91 -5.87 -3.86 16.67
CA THR A 91 -6.48 -5.03 16.01
C THR A 91 -6.11 -6.33 16.74
N ALA A 92 -4.83 -6.45 17.14
CA ALA A 92 -4.35 -7.59 17.92
C ALA A 92 -5.00 -7.62 19.31
N GLY A 93 -5.13 -6.47 19.98
CA GLY A 93 -5.75 -6.36 21.30
C GLY A 93 -7.23 -6.73 21.27
N ILE A 94 -7.99 -6.23 20.29
CA ILE A 94 -9.40 -6.57 20.13
C ILE A 94 -9.58 -8.06 19.81
N ARG A 95 -8.72 -8.64 18.96
CA ARG A 95 -8.76 -10.07 18.61
C ARG A 95 -8.37 -11.01 19.75
N VAL A 96 -7.63 -10.54 20.75
CA VAL A 96 -7.29 -11.34 21.95
C VAL A 96 -8.42 -11.32 22.97
N ILE A 97 -9.27 -10.29 22.94
CA ILE A 97 -10.37 -10.11 23.90
C ILE A 97 -11.69 -10.70 23.37
N ALA A 98 -11.88 -10.78 22.05
CA ALA A 98 -13.01 -11.41 21.37
C ALA A 98 -12.75 -12.90 21.09
#